data_AF-A0A7C5M562-F1
#
_entry.id   AF-A0A7C5M562-F1
#
_cell.length_a   1.000
_cell.length_b   1.000
_cell.length_c   1.000
_cell.angle_alpha   90.00
_cell.angle_beta   90.00
_cell.angle_gamma   90.00
#
_symmetry.space_group_name_H-M   'P 1'
#
loop_
_entity.id
_entity.type
_entity.pdbx_description
1 polymer ?
#
loop_
_entity_poly.entity_id
_entity_poly.type
_entity_poly.pdbx_seq_one_letter_code
_entity_poly.pdbx_strand_id
1 'polypeptide(L)'
;MSLLLLAAPALAQQKTKEQLQKERAENLRKIKEAEATLKQTSSRKKASVGQLNAINYQIKTRQKVINSLAEEINLLNQDIAENQEIINALNEDLEALKKEYAAMVYAAYKASNSRDKLMFLFAAESFNQLLRRLDYLKQYSKARKTQVDQIQAVQQMLLSEIETIEKKKQEKNQLLAEQLAAKKDLEKMRQKQRAILASLQQQEKKLKKELAQRRKSLKALDKLINDLIRREAEAAAKAAALAKNKAAAALSADFSKNKRQLPWPAEGFISLKFG
;
A
#
# COMPACT_ATOMS: atom_id res chain seq x y z
N MET A 1 25.39 -40.37 52.75
CA MET A 1 26.77 -40.00 52.39
C MET A 1 26.68 -38.76 51.50
N SER A 2 26.77 -37.57 52.08
CA SER A 2 26.52 -36.29 51.39
C SER A 2 27.80 -35.80 50.71
N LEU A 3 27.76 -35.63 49.39
CA LEU A 3 28.84 -35.02 48.60
C LEU A 3 28.58 -33.51 48.52
N LEU A 4 29.39 -32.73 49.23
CA LEU A 4 29.32 -31.26 49.25
C LEU A 4 30.06 -30.72 48.01
N LEU A 5 29.33 -30.13 47.06
CA LEU A 5 29.89 -29.47 45.87
C LEU A 5 30.38 -28.06 46.26
N LEU A 6 31.70 -27.86 46.30
CA LEU A 6 32.34 -26.59 46.64
C LEU A 6 32.26 -25.62 45.44
N ALA A 7 31.43 -24.59 45.52
CA ALA A 7 31.36 -23.52 44.52
C ALA A 7 32.52 -22.52 44.74
N ALA A 8 33.49 -22.47 43.83
CA ALA A 8 34.55 -21.46 43.83
C ALA A 8 33.97 -20.09 43.43
N PRO A 9 34.27 -19.00 44.15
CA PRO A 9 33.85 -17.67 43.75
C PRO A 9 34.64 -17.23 42.52
N ALA A 10 33.94 -16.99 41.41
CA ALA A 10 34.52 -16.35 40.24
C ALA A 10 34.97 -14.93 40.61
N LEU A 11 36.27 -14.72 40.77
CA LEU A 11 36.88 -13.40 40.86
C LEU A 11 36.51 -12.61 39.60
N ALA A 12 35.62 -11.64 39.74
CA ALA A 12 35.28 -10.71 38.67
C ALA A 12 36.55 -9.89 38.33
N GLN A 13 37.20 -10.24 37.23
CA GLN A 13 38.35 -9.52 36.70
C GLN A 13 37.93 -8.07 36.39
N GLN A 14 38.46 -7.13 37.16
CA GLN A 14 38.14 -5.71 37.02
C GLN A 14 38.85 -5.17 35.77
N LYS A 15 38.07 -4.69 34.79
CA LYS A 15 38.62 -4.15 33.53
C LYS A 15 39.59 -2.99 33.79
N THR A 16 40.68 -2.95 33.02
CA THR A 16 41.69 -1.89 33.16
C THR A 16 41.24 -0.57 32.54
N LYS A 17 41.84 0.54 32.99
CA LYS A 17 41.57 1.88 32.47
C LYS A 17 41.81 1.97 30.95
N GLU A 18 42.89 1.38 30.43
CA GLU A 18 43.11 1.35 28.97
C GLU A 18 42.03 0.56 28.22
N GLN A 19 41.53 -0.54 28.78
CA GLN A 19 40.46 -1.33 28.15
C GLN A 19 39.15 -0.51 28.06
N LEU A 20 38.79 0.19 29.13
CA LEU A 20 37.61 1.06 29.15
C LEU A 20 37.75 2.26 28.20
N GLN A 21 38.96 2.83 28.10
CA GLN A 21 39.23 3.92 27.15
C GLN A 21 39.18 3.46 25.69
N LYS A 22 39.66 2.24 25.39
CA LYS A 22 39.53 1.63 24.06
C LYS A 22 38.06 1.38 23.71
N GLU A 23 37.28 0.80 24.61
CA GLU A 23 35.83 0.57 24.41
C GLU A 23 35.06 1.89 24.23
N ARG A 24 35.45 2.95 24.95
CA ARG A 24 34.90 4.29 24.79
C ARG A 24 35.19 4.87 23.40
N ALA A 25 36.44 4.78 22.95
CA ALA A 25 36.85 5.27 21.63
C ALA A 25 36.13 4.51 20.51
N GLU A 26 35.98 3.19 20.63
CA GLU A 26 35.23 2.37 19.69
C GLU A 26 33.74 2.74 19.65
N ASN A 27 33.11 2.93 20.81
CA ASN A 27 31.72 3.36 20.89
C ASN A 27 31.51 4.76 20.28
N LEU A 28 32.42 5.70 20.50
CA LEU A 28 32.38 7.02 19.86
C LEU A 28 32.50 6.90 18.33
N ARG A 29 33.40 6.06 17.83
CA ARG A 29 33.55 5.81 16.40
C ARG A 29 32.25 5.25 15.80
N LYS A 30 31.68 4.22 16.41
CA LYS A 30 30.45 3.59 15.93
C LYS A 30 29.22 4.48 16.06
N ILE A 31 29.17 5.40 17.03
CA ILE A 31 28.13 6.46 17.08
C ILE A 31 28.28 7.42 15.91
N LYS A 32 29.49 7.90 15.61
CA LYS A 32 29.72 8.78 14.46
C LYS A 32 29.35 8.09 13.14
N GLU A 33 29.73 6.83 12.97
CA GLU A 33 29.34 6.01 11.81
C GLU A 33 27.81 5.85 11.74
N ALA A 34 27.14 5.56 12.85
CA ALA A 34 25.69 5.42 12.92
C ALA A 34 24.95 6.75 12.67
N GLU A 35 25.47 7.89 13.13
CA GLU A 35 24.92 9.23 12.87
C GLU A 35 25.10 9.64 11.40
N ALA A 36 26.26 9.37 10.81
CA ALA A 36 26.49 9.57 9.38
C ALA A 36 25.55 8.69 8.54
N THR A 37 25.39 7.42 8.93
CA THR A 37 24.45 6.48 8.29
C THR A 37 23.01 6.94 8.46
N LEU A 38 22.62 7.48 9.62
CA LEU A 38 21.29 8.04 9.86
C LEU A 38 21.03 9.26 8.97
N LYS A 39 22.02 10.14 8.81
CA LYS A 39 21.95 11.31 7.92
C LYS A 39 21.81 10.88 6.46
N GLN A 40 22.57 9.87 6.03
CA GLN A 40 22.46 9.28 4.69
C GLN A 40 21.11 8.57 4.49
N THR A 41 20.62 7.85 5.49
CA THR A 41 19.30 7.20 5.49
C THR A 41 18.17 8.23 5.41
N SER A 42 18.31 9.39 6.06
CA SER A 42 17.39 10.52 5.94
C SER A 42 17.37 11.09 4.52
N SER A 43 18.53 11.18 3.86
CA SER A 43 18.63 11.57 2.44
C SER A 43 18.00 10.51 1.51
N ARG A 44 18.26 9.23 1.76
CA ARG A 44 17.60 8.11 1.05
C ARG A 44 16.09 8.12 1.28
N LYS A 45 15.62 8.48 2.48
CA LYS A 45 14.20 8.68 2.77
C LYS A 45 13.61 9.78 1.90
N LYS A 46 14.32 10.89 1.62
CA LYS A 46 13.88 11.89 0.63
C LYS A 46 13.77 11.32 -0.78
N ALA A 47 14.74 10.54 -1.24
CA ALA A 47 14.65 9.84 -2.53
C ALA A 47 13.47 8.84 -2.56
N SER A 48 13.24 8.10 -1.48
CA SER A 48 12.10 7.20 -1.32
C SER A 48 10.76 7.95 -1.17
N VAL A 49 10.74 9.20 -0.72
CA VAL A 49 9.56 10.07 -0.78
C VAL A 49 9.21 10.39 -2.23
N GLY A 50 10.20 10.64 -3.09
CA GLY A 50 9.97 10.77 -4.54
C GLY A 50 9.37 9.50 -5.15
N GLN A 51 9.90 8.33 -4.81
CA GLN A 51 9.36 7.03 -5.23
C GLN A 51 7.94 6.79 -4.71
N LEU A 52 7.67 7.12 -3.45
CA LEU A 52 6.33 7.02 -2.85
C LEU A 52 5.34 7.96 -3.52
N ASN A 53 5.74 9.19 -3.84
CA ASN A 53 4.90 10.14 -4.56
C ASN A 53 4.55 9.62 -5.96
N ALA A 54 5.53 9.07 -6.68
CA ALA A 54 5.31 8.45 -7.98
C ALA A 54 4.33 7.26 -7.88
N ILE A 55 4.52 6.35 -6.92
CA ILE A 55 3.63 5.21 -6.69
C ILE A 55 2.23 5.67 -6.28
N ASN A 56 2.11 6.68 -5.41
CA ASN A 56 0.82 7.26 -5.01
C ASN A 56 0.07 7.85 -6.21
N TYR A 57 0.79 8.57 -7.08
CA TYR A 57 0.23 9.11 -8.32
C TYR A 57 -0.24 7.98 -9.26
N GLN A 58 0.56 6.93 -9.43
CA GLN A 58 0.19 5.76 -10.21
C GLN A 58 -1.05 5.04 -9.63
N ILE A 59 -1.11 4.86 -8.31
CA ILE A 59 -2.26 4.28 -7.60
C ILE A 59 -3.52 5.12 -7.85
N LYS A 60 -3.44 6.45 -7.68
CA LYS A 60 -4.57 7.37 -7.91
C LYS A 60 -5.05 7.31 -9.35
N THR A 61 -4.12 7.31 -10.30
CA THR A 61 -4.44 7.23 -11.74
C THR A 61 -5.07 5.88 -12.08
N ARG A 62 -4.53 4.78 -11.56
CA ARG A 62 -5.09 3.44 -11.78
C ARG A 62 -6.49 3.29 -11.17
N GLN A 63 -6.75 3.90 -10.01
CA GLN A 63 -8.09 3.93 -9.42
C GLN A 63 -9.09 4.68 -10.31
N LYS A 64 -8.69 5.80 -10.92
CA LYS A 64 -9.53 6.51 -11.89
C LYS A 64 -9.89 5.64 -13.09
N VAL A 65 -8.92 4.91 -13.65
CA VAL A 65 -9.16 3.97 -14.75
C VAL A 65 -10.16 2.89 -14.35
N ILE A 66 -10.00 2.27 -13.17
CA ILE A 66 -10.94 1.25 -12.67
C ILE A 66 -12.35 1.81 -12.52
N ASN A 67 -12.49 3.05 -12.04
CA ASN A 67 -13.79 3.69 -11.89
C ASN A 67 -14.43 4.00 -13.25
N SER A 68 -13.64 4.52 -14.20
CA SER A 68 -14.09 4.77 -15.58
C SER A 68 -14.60 3.49 -16.25
N LEU A 69 -13.84 2.39 -16.13
CA LEU A 69 -14.26 1.09 -16.65
C LEU A 69 -15.55 0.59 -15.97
N ALA A 70 -15.73 0.86 -14.68
CA ALA A 70 -16.96 0.50 -13.97
C ALA A 70 -18.17 1.30 -14.47
N GLU A 71 -17.99 2.60 -14.73
CA GLU A 71 -19.02 3.47 -15.31
C GLU A 71 -19.40 3.00 -16.71
N GLU A 72 -18.42 2.70 -17.56
CA GLU A 72 -18.63 2.19 -18.92
C GLU A 72 -19.36 0.84 -18.94
N ILE A 73 -18.98 -0.09 -18.06
CA ILE A 73 -19.70 -1.37 -17.88
C ILE A 73 -21.16 -1.13 -17.44
N ASN A 74 -21.41 -0.14 -16.58
CA ASN A 74 -22.76 0.18 -16.14
C ASN A 74 -23.61 0.76 -17.27
N LEU A 75 -23.04 1.64 -18.10
CA LEU A 75 -23.71 2.15 -19.31
C LEU A 75 -24.05 1.00 -20.27
N LEU A 76 -23.09 0.10 -20.53
CA LEU A 76 -23.35 -1.10 -21.35
C LEU A 76 -24.45 -1.99 -20.76
N ASN A 77 -24.56 -2.09 -19.43
CA ASN A 77 -25.66 -2.85 -18.82
C ASN A 77 -27.03 -2.21 -19.05
N GLN A 78 -27.11 -0.88 -18.98
CA GLN A 78 -28.33 -0.12 -19.26
C GLN A 78 -28.74 -0.30 -20.71
N ASP A 79 -27.80 -0.07 -21.63
CA ASP A 79 -27.94 -0.29 -23.06
C ASP A 79 -28.41 -1.72 -23.42
N ILE A 80 -27.83 -2.74 -22.79
CA ILE A 80 -28.22 -4.13 -23.02
C ILE A 80 -29.64 -4.38 -22.50
N ALA A 81 -30.01 -3.80 -21.36
CA ALA A 81 -31.36 -3.94 -20.80
C ALA A 81 -32.40 -3.25 -21.70
N GLU A 82 -32.14 -2.02 -22.16
CA GLU A 82 -33.01 -1.29 -23.09
C GLU A 82 -33.20 -2.05 -24.40
N ASN A 83 -32.12 -2.53 -25.00
CA ASN A 83 -32.19 -3.32 -26.23
C ASN A 83 -32.94 -4.65 -26.00
N GLN A 84 -32.85 -5.25 -24.81
CA GLN A 84 -33.59 -6.47 -24.49
C GLN A 84 -35.10 -6.22 -24.42
N GLU A 85 -35.54 -5.08 -23.89
CA GLU A 85 -36.94 -4.68 -23.93
C GLU A 85 -37.43 -4.48 -25.38
N ILE A 86 -36.61 -3.87 -26.24
CA ILE A 86 -36.91 -3.73 -27.67
C ILE A 86 -37.06 -5.10 -28.35
N ILE A 87 -36.16 -6.05 -28.06
CA ILE A 87 -36.25 -7.42 -28.57
C ILE A 87 -37.53 -8.11 -28.11
N ASN A 88 -37.93 -7.92 -26.86
CA ASN A 88 -39.16 -8.51 -26.33
C ASN A 88 -40.38 -7.95 -27.08
N ALA A 89 -40.45 -6.63 -27.25
CA ALA A 89 -41.52 -5.97 -28.00
C ALA A 89 -41.57 -6.44 -29.48
N LEU A 90 -40.42 -6.49 -30.16
CA LEU A 90 -40.35 -6.97 -31.54
C LEU A 90 -40.77 -8.44 -31.69
N ASN A 91 -40.47 -9.28 -30.69
CA ASN A 91 -40.93 -10.67 -30.67
C ASN A 91 -42.45 -10.75 -30.50
N GLU A 92 -43.03 -9.98 -29.58
CA GLU A 92 -44.48 -9.92 -29.38
C GLU A 92 -45.20 -9.47 -30.65
N ASP A 93 -44.70 -8.40 -31.29
CA ASP A 93 -45.22 -7.90 -32.57
C ASP A 93 -45.11 -8.95 -33.67
N LEU A 94 -43.96 -9.63 -33.77
CA LEU A 94 -43.74 -10.67 -34.78
C LEU A 94 -44.71 -11.85 -34.61
N GLU A 95 -44.94 -12.29 -33.37
CA GLU A 95 -45.88 -13.37 -33.08
C GLU A 95 -47.33 -12.96 -33.33
N ALA A 96 -47.71 -11.73 -33.00
CA ALA A 96 -49.02 -11.18 -33.33
C ALA A 96 -49.24 -11.13 -34.86
N LEU A 97 -48.29 -10.59 -35.62
CA LEU A 97 -48.35 -10.51 -37.08
C LEU A 97 -48.43 -11.90 -37.73
N LYS A 98 -47.62 -12.86 -37.25
CA LYS A 98 -47.68 -14.26 -37.73
C LYS A 98 -49.03 -14.90 -37.45
N LYS A 99 -49.60 -14.68 -36.27
CA LYS A 99 -50.91 -15.23 -35.88
C LYS A 99 -52.03 -14.67 -36.76
N GLU A 100 -52.03 -13.37 -37.00
CA GLU A 100 -52.98 -12.73 -37.90
C GLU A 100 -52.83 -13.23 -39.34
N TYR A 101 -51.59 -13.33 -39.83
CA TYR A 101 -51.32 -13.84 -41.17
C TYR A 101 -51.76 -15.30 -41.31
N ALA A 102 -51.49 -16.15 -40.32
CA ALA A 102 -51.95 -17.54 -40.29
C ALA A 102 -53.48 -17.64 -40.35
N ALA A 103 -54.19 -16.78 -39.61
CA ALA A 103 -55.65 -16.71 -39.69
C ALA A 103 -56.15 -16.30 -41.09
N MET A 104 -55.49 -15.31 -41.73
CA MET A 104 -55.81 -14.93 -43.11
C MET A 104 -55.56 -16.08 -44.09
N VAL A 105 -54.41 -16.77 -43.99
CA VAL A 105 -54.07 -17.91 -44.85
C VAL A 105 -55.07 -19.04 -44.67
N TYR A 106 -55.45 -19.36 -43.44
CA TYR A 106 -56.45 -20.39 -43.14
C TYR A 106 -57.83 -20.06 -43.68
N ALA A 107 -58.28 -18.81 -43.52
CA ALA A 107 -59.54 -18.34 -44.11
C ALA A 107 -59.51 -18.41 -45.64
N ALA A 108 -58.40 -17.99 -46.25
CA ALA A 108 -58.20 -18.09 -47.69
C ALA A 108 -58.21 -19.54 -48.17
N TYR A 109 -57.62 -20.48 -47.42
CA TYR A 109 -57.63 -21.91 -47.72
C TYR A 109 -59.05 -22.48 -47.67
N LYS A 110 -59.84 -22.17 -46.64
CA LYS A 110 -61.26 -22.57 -46.57
C LYS A 110 -62.09 -22.04 -47.74
N ALA A 111 -61.75 -20.86 -48.25
CA ALA A 111 -62.40 -20.24 -49.40
C ALA A 111 -61.73 -20.56 -50.75
N SER A 112 -60.77 -21.51 -50.80
CA SER A 112 -59.83 -21.63 -51.93
C SER A 112 -60.27 -22.52 -53.08
N ASN A 113 -61.39 -23.24 -52.99
CA ASN A 113 -61.87 -24.05 -54.10
C ASN A 113 -62.03 -23.13 -55.34
N SER A 114 -61.35 -23.44 -56.45
CA SER A 114 -61.24 -22.52 -57.60
C SER A 114 -62.60 -22.22 -58.23
N ARG A 115 -63.51 -23.19 -58.16
CA ARG A 115 -64.92 -23.04 -58.51
C ARG A 115 -65.62 -22.01 -57.62
N ASP A 116 -65.32 -21.95 -56.33
CA ASP A 116 -65.99 -21.05 -55.37
C ASP A 116 -65.59 -19.58 -55.57
N LYS A 117 -64.36 -19.30 -56.03
CA LYS A 117 -63.92 -17.93 -56.38
C LYS A 117 -64.60 -17.40 -57.63
N LEU A 118 -64.65 -18.21 -58.70
CA LEU A 118 -65.37 -17.85 -59.92
C LEU A 118 -66.86 -17.75 -59.64
N MET A 119 -67.43 -18.69 -58.87
CA MET A 119 -68.83 -18.66 -58.46
C MET A 119 -69.14 -17.42 -57.59
N PHE A 120 -68.24 -17.01 -56.69
CA PHE A 120 -68.36 -15.77 -55.94
C PHE A 120 -68.37 -14.53 -56.85
N LEU A 121 -67.57 -14.49 -57.90
CA LEU A 121 -67.59 -13.37 -58.85
C LEU A 121 -68.86 -13.38 -59.71
N PHE A 122 -69.21 -14.54 -60.28
CA PHE A 122 -70.35 -14.68 -61.21
C PHE A 122 -71.72 -14.70 -60.54
N ALA A 123 -71.82 -14.97 -59.24
CA ALA A 123 -73.05 -14.82 -58.46
C ALA A 123 -73.36 -13.35 -58.11
N ALA A 124 -72.88 -12.39 -58.90
CA ALA A 124 -73.16 -10.97 -58.72
C ALA A 124 -74.47 -10.62 -59.45
N GLU A 125 -75.36 -9.91 -58.76
CA GLU A 125 -76.68 -9.47 -59.26
C GLU A 125 -76.56 -8.27 -60.23
N SER A 126 -75.41 -7.58 -60.25
CA SER A 126 -75.15 -6.47 -61.16
C SER A 126 -73.67 -6.33 -61.49
N PHE A 127 -73.37 -5.67 -62.61
CA PHE A 127 -72.00 -5.35 -63.02
C PHE A 127 -71.25 -4.52 -61.95
N ASN A 128 -71.93 -3.58 -61.30
CA ASN A 128 -71.36 -2.81 -60.20
C ASN A 128 -70.98 -3.69 -59.00
N GLN A 129 -71.79 -4.72 -58.67
CA GLN A 129 -71.46 -5.66 -57.61
C GLN A 129 -70.27 -6.55 -57.99
N LEU A 130 -70.19 -7.01 -59.25
CA LEU A 130 -69.04 -7.75 -59.76
C LEU A 130 -67.74 -6.95 -59.63
N LEU A 131 -67.74 -5.68 -60.06
CA LEU A 131 -66.56 -4.80 -59.95
C LEU A 131 -66.12 -4.62 -58.49
N ARG A 132 -67.07 -4.42 -57.55
CA ARG A 132 -66.75 -4.34 -56.11
C ARG A 132 -66.14 -5.64 -55.57
N ARG A 133 -66.66 -6.80 -55.98
CA ARG A 133 -66.11 -8.11 -55.56
C ARG A 133 -64.69 -8.34 -56.11
N LEU A 134 -64.42 -7.92 -57.35
CA LEU A 134 -63.08 -7.96 -57.95
C LEU A 134 -62.10 -7.05 -57.19
N ASP A 135 -62.50 -5.82 -56.90
CA ASP A 135 -61.67 -4.89 -56.15
C ASP A 135 -61.38 -5.41 -54.73
N TYR A 136 -62.37 -6.01 -54.05
CA TYR A 136 -62.17 -6.66 -52.76
C TYR A 136 -61.10 -7.77 -52.81
N LEU A 137 -61.14 -8.66 -53.81
CA LEU A 137 -60.13 -9.72 -53.97
C LEU A 137 -58.72 -9.15 -54.22
N LYS A 138 -58.64 -8.04 -54.96
CA LYS A 138 -57.38 -7.32 -55.20
C LYS A 138 -56.85 -6.69 -53.91
N GLN A 139 -57.70 -5.99 -53.16
CA GLN A 139 -57.36 -5.41 -51.86
C GLN A 139 -56.91 -6.49 -50.86
N TYR A 140 -57.62 -7.62 -50.80
CA TYR A 140 -57.26 -8.75 -49.94
C TYR A 140 -55.90 -9.37 -50.30
N SER A 141 -55.60 -9.51 -51.60
CA SER A 141 -54.29 -10.00 -52.04
C SER A 141 -53.17 -9.00 -51.76
N LYS A 142 -53.44 -7.70 -51.89
CA LYS A 142 -52.52 -6.63 -51.51
C LYS A 142 -52.25 -6.66 -50.00
N ALA A 143 -53.29 -6.75 -49.16
CA ALA A 143 -53.16 -6.80 -47.71
C ALA A 143 -52.29 -7.98 -47.25
N ARG A 144 -52.50 -9.17 -47.81
CA ARG A 144 -51.65 -10.35 -47.51
C ARG A 144 -50.19 -10.12 -47.88
N LYS A 145 -49.91 -9.50 -49.02
CA LYS A 145 -48.54 -9.17 -49.43
C LYS A 145 -47.91 -8.17 -48.45
N THR A 146 -48.62 -7.09 -48.14
CA THR A 146 -48.18 -6.09 -47.16
C THR A 146 -47.89 -6.70 -45.79
N GLN A 147 -48.71 -7.65 -45.33
CA GLN A 147 -48.47 -8.32 -44.04
C GLN A 147 -47.22 -9.20 -44.05
N VAL A 148 -46.92 -9.89 -45.16
CA VAL A 148 -45.64 -10.62 -45.32
C VAL A 148 -44.46 -9.65 -45.28
N ASP A 149 -44.56 -8.54 -46.01
CA ASP A 149 -43.51 -7.52 -46.03
C ASP A 149 -43.26 -6.94 -44.61
N GLN A 150 -44.33 -6.73 -43.83
CA GLN A 150 -44.25 -6.31 -42.42
C GLN A 150 -43.58 -7.36 -41.53
N ILE A 151 -43.99 -8.63 -41.63
CA ILE A 151 -43.37 -9.74 -40.89
C ILE A 151 -41.88 -9.81 -41.17
N GLN A 152 -41.49 -9.72 -42.44
CA GLN A 152 -40.09 -9.74 -42.85
C GLN A 152 -39.32 -8.54 -42.30
N ALA A 153 -39.90 -7.34 -42.34
CA ALA A 153 -39.27 -6.14 -41.78
C ALA A 153 -39.04 -6.29 -40.26
N VAL A 154 -40.04 -6.72 -39.49
CA VAL A 154 -39.93 -6.94 -38.04
C VAL A 154 -38.90 -8.02 -37.72
N GLN A 155 -38.89 -9.11 -38.50
CA GLN A 155 -37.89 -10.17 -38.33
C GLN A 155 -36.46 -9.67 -38.57
N GLN A 156 -36.24 -8.83 -39.58
CA GLN A 156 -34.91 -8.24 -39.83
C GLN A 156 -34.49 -7.28 -38.71
N MET A 157 -35.40 -6.45 -38.22
CA MET A 157 -35.14 -5.57 -37.08
C MET A 157 -34.76 -6.38 -35.83
N LEU A 158 -35.50 -7.45 -35.54
CA LEU A 158 -35.24 -8.36 -34.43
C LEU A 158 -33.83 -8.99 -34.52
N LEU A 159 -33.45 -9.51 -35.69
CA LEU A 159 -32.13 -10.10 -35.91
C LEU A 159 -31.00 -9.07 -35.72
N SER A 160 -31.18 -7.87 -36.26
CA SER A 160 -30.22 -6.76 -36.09
C SER A 160 -30.04 -6.38 -34.62
N GLU A 161 -31.12 -6.39 -33.83
CA GLU A 161 -31.06 -6.04 -32.42
C GLU A 161 -30.38 -7.12 -31.58
N ILE A 162 -30.62 -8.40 -31.89
CA ILE A 162 -29.92 -9.54 -31.30
C ILE A 162 -28.40 -9.45 -31.57
N GLU A 163 -28.00 -9.17 -32.82
CA GLU A 163 -26.58 -8.99 -33.16
C GLU A 163 -25.95 -7.81 -32.40
N THR A 164 -26.70 -6.72 -32.21
CA THR A 164 -26.24 -5.55 -31.48
C THR A 164 -26.01 -5.87 -30.00
N ILE A 165 -26.93 -6.58 -29.35
CA ILE A 165 -26.75 -7.03 -27.96
C ILE A 165 -25.54 -7.96 -27.83
N GLU A 166 -25.35 -8.91 -28.75
CA GLU A 166 -24.20 -9.82 -28.68
C GLU A 166 -22.87 -9.09 -28.78
N LYS A 167 -22.76 -8.06 -29.65
CA LYS A 167 -21.58 -7.20 -29.71
C LYS A 167 -21.35 -6.44 -28.40
N LYS A 168 -22.40 -5.83 -27.82
CA LYS A 168 -22.31 -5.13 -26.53
C LYS A 168 -21.90 -6.07 -25.38
N LYS A 169 -22.39 -7.32 -25.37
CA LYS A 169 -21.98 -8.33 -24.38
C LYS A 169 -20.50 -8.71 -24.52
N GLN A 170 -20.00 -8.85 -25.76
CA GLN A 170 -18.58 -9.12 -26.00
C GLN A 170 -17.70 -7.97 -25.51
N GLU A 171 -18.08 -6.73 -25.83
CA GLU A 171 -17.39 -5.52 -25.35
C GLU A 171 -17.38 -5.43 -23.83
N LYS A 172 -18.53 -5.64 -23.17
CA LYS A 172 -18.63 -5.71 -21.71
C LYS A 172 -17.68 -6.73 -21.10
N ASN A 173 -17.56 -7.91 -21.71
CA ASN A 173 -16.65 -8.95 -21.23
C ASN A 173 -15.18 -8.55 -21.35
N GLN A 174 -14.81 -7.83 -22.42
CA GLN A 174 -13.47 -7.27 -22.59
C GLN A 174 -13.18 -6.23 -21.49
N LEU A 175 -14.09 -5.28 -21.26
CA LEU A 175 -13.94 -4.27 -20.21
C LEU A 175 -13.86 -4.87 -18.80
N LEU A 176 -14.61 -5.95 -18.53
CA LEU A 176 -14.51 -6.69 -17.27
C LEU A 176 -13.12 -7.31 -17.07
N ALA A 177 -12.55 -7.89 -18.13
CA ALA A 177 -11.20 -8.46 -18.09
C ALA A 177 -10.14 -7.37 -17.86
N GLU A 178 -10.27 -6.22 -18.54
CA GLU A 178 -9.41 -5.05 -18.34
C GLU A 178 -9.51 -4.50 -16.91
N GLN A 179 -10.72 -4.40 -16.36
CA GLN A 179 -10.95 -3.94 -15.00
C GLN A 179 -10.30 -4.89 -13.99
N LEU A 180 -10.39 -6.21 -14.20
CA LEU A 180 -9.75 -7.22 -13.36
C LEU A 180 -8.22 -7.08 -13.40
N ALA A 181 -7.64 -6.93 -14.59
CA ALA A 181 -6.20 -6.72 -14.76
C ALA A 181 -5.73 -5.44 -14.06
N ALA A 182 -6.48 -4.34 -14.22
CA ALA A 182 -6.19 -3.06 -13.57
C ALA A 182 -6.26 -3.16 -12.02
N LYS A 183 -7.24 -3.90 -11.48
CA LYS A 183 -7.35 -4.19 -10.03
C LYS A 183 -6.16 -5.00 -9.52
N LYS A 184 -5.72 -6.01 -10.27
CA LYS A 184 -4.55 -6.82 -9.92
C LYS A 184 -3.27 -5.98 -9.87
N ASP A 185 -3.08 -5.10 -10.84
CA ASP A 185 -1.92 -4.21 -10.87
C ASP A 185 -1.97 -3.13 -9.79
N LEU A 186 -3.15 -2.60 -9.48
CA LEU A 186 -3.35 -1.70 -8.35
C LEU A 186 -2.92 -2.36 -7.03
N GLU A 187 -3.28 -3.62 -6.81
CA GLU A 187 -2.88 -4.33 -5.58
C GLU A 187 -1.36 -4.55 -5.52
N LYS A 188 -0.72 -4.92 -6.63
CA LYS A 188 0.76 -4.98 -6.70
C LYS A 188 1.40 -3.63 -6.36
N MET A 189 0.84 -2.52 -6.85
CA MET A 189 1.34 -1.17 -6.53
C MET A 189 1.18 -0.84 -5.05
N ARG A 190 0.03 -1.18 -4.43
CA ARG A 190 -0.20 -1.02 -2.99
C ARG A 190 0.75 -1.87 -2.15
N GLN A 191 1.05 -3.09 -2.58
CA GLN A 191 2.04 -3.94 -1.92
C GLN A 191 3.44 -3.33 -1.99
N LYS A 192 3.86 -2.83 -3.17
CA LYS A 192 5.13 -2.10 -3.32
C LYS A 192 5.20 -0.86 -2.42
N GLN A 193 4.12 -0.08 -2.37
CA GLN A 193 3.99 1.09 -1.49
C GLN A 193 4.19 0.71 -0.02
N ARG A 194 3.49 -0.33 0.46
CA ARG A 194 3.60 -0.84 1.84
C ARG A 194 5.01 -1.35 2.15
N ALA A 195 5.63 -2.08 1.21
CA ALA A 195 6.98 -2.61 1.37
C ALA A 195 8.03 -1.49 1.52
N ILE A 196 7.93 -0.43 0.70
CA ILE A 196 8.82 0.74 0.82
C ILE A 196 8.63 1.42 2.17
N LEU A 197 7.38 1.66 2.59
CA LEU A 197 7.08 2.26 3.90
C LEU A 197 7.64 1.43 5.07
N ALA A 198 7.42 0.11 5.05
CA ALA A 198 7.89 -0.80 6.08
C ALA A 198 9.42 -0.84 6.17
N SER A 199 10.11 -0.93 5.03
CA SER A 199 11.58 -0.92 4.95
C SER A 199 12.17 0.36 5.54
N LEU A 200 11.61 1.52 5.19
CA LEU A 200 12.07 2.81 5.72
C LEU A 200 11.87 2.91 7.24
N GLN A 201 10.72 2.49 7.75
CA GLN A 201 10.41 2.51 9.18
C GLN A 201 11.33 1.57 9.97
N GLN A 202 11.59 0.36 9.44
CA GLN A 202 12.45 -0.63 10.09
C GLN A 202 13.91 -0.16 10.18
N GLN A 203 14.45 0.41 9.09
CA GLN A 203 15.80 0.97 9.09
C GLN A 203 15.96 2.12 10.10
N GLU A 204 14.99 3.03 10.14
CA GLU A 204 14.99 4.15 11.09
C GLU A 204 14.94 3.66 12.55
N LYS A 205 14.05 2.70 12.85
CA LYS A 205 13.91 2.13 14.20
C LYS A 205 15.18 1.41 14.65
N LYS A 206 15.81 0.62 13.76
CA LYS A 206 17.05 -0.11 14.06
C LYS A 206 18.19 0.85 14.40
N LEU A 207 18.41 1.88 13.57
CA LEU A 207 19.46 2.88 13.79
C LEU A 207 19.24 3.69 15.07
N LYS A 208 18.00 4.10 15.36
CA LYS A 208 17.66 4.80 16.61
C LYS A 208 17.91 3.94 17.85
N LYS A 209 17.52 2.66 17.80
CA LYS A 209 17.75 1.71 18.91
C LYS A 209 19.24 1.50 19.15
N GLU A 210 20.02 1.32 18.08
CA GLU A 210 21.47 1.16 18.17
C GLU A 210 22.14 2.39 18.77
N LEU A 211 21.81 3.59 18.28
CA LEU A 211 22.32 4.86 18.83
C LEU A 211 21.99 5.03 20.32
N ALA A 212 20.75 4.73 20.72
CA ALA A 212 20.34 4.83 22.12
C ALA A 212 21.16 3.88 23.02
N GLN A 213 21.36 2.63 22.58
CA GLN A 213 22.14 1.64 23.31
C GLN A 213 23.62 2.06 23.44
N ARG A 214 24.23 2.56 22.35
CA ARG A 214 25.62 3.03 22.36
C ARG A 214 25.81 4.26 23.23
N ARG A 215 24.89 5.22 23.18
CA ARG A 215 24.92 6.40 24.06
C ARG A 215 24.79 6.02 25.53
N LYS A 216 23.93 5.04 25.86
CA LYS A 216 23.81 4.50 27.23
C LYS A 216 25.12 3.83 27.67
N SER A 217 25.74 3.03 26.81
CA SER A 217 27.03 2.39 27.07
C SER A 217 28.16 3.41 27.27
N LEU A 218 28.22 4.47 26.46
CA LEU A 218 29.18 5.57 26.66
C LEU A 218 29.01 6.25 28.01
N LYS A 219 27.79 6.62 28.39
CA LYS A 219 27.55 7.25 29.70
C LYS A 219 28.00 6.35 30.86
N ALA A 220 27.78 5.03 30.75
CA ALA A 220 28.25 4.07 31.74
C ALA A 220 29.78 3.99 31.79
N LEU A 221 30.45 3.96 30.63
CA LEU A 221 31.91 3.96 30.53
C LEU A 221 32.51 5.26 31.07
N ASP A 222 31.96 6.42 30.73
CA ASP A 222 32.40 7.73 31.23
C ASP A 222 32.31 7.77 32.76
N LYS A 223 31.22 7.26 33.35
CA LYS A 223 31.07 7.17 34.80
C LYS A 223 32.14 6.27 35.43
N LEU A 224 32.35 5.06 34.88
CA LEU A 224 33.35 4.12 35.38
C LEU A 224 34.78 4.68 35.29
N ILE A 225 35.12 5.36 34.19
CA ILE A 225 36.43 5.99 34.00
C ILE A 225 36.63 7.13 35.00
N ASN A 226 35.62 7.98 35.20
CA ASN A 226 35.68 9.07 36.17
C ASN A 226 35.80 8.54 37.62
N ASP A 227 35.07 7.48 37.96
CA ASP A 227 35.17 6.83 39.27
C ASP A 227 36.58 6.22 39.49
N LEU A 228 37.17 5.60 38.46
CA LEU A 228 38.55 5.11 38.49
C LEU A 228 39.56 6.25 38.71
N ILE A 229 39.45 7.33 37.95
CA ILE A 229 40.33 8.51 38.08
C ILE A 229 40.19 9.11 39.48
N ARG A 230 38.98 9.22 40.01
CA ARG A 230 38.75 9.74 41.37
C ARG A 230 39.40 8.85 42.42
N ARG A 231 39.25 7.53 42.31
CA ARG A 231 39.89 6.57 43.21
C ARG A 231 41.42 6.61 43.12
N GLU A 232 41.97 6.69 41.91
CA GLU A 232 43.42 6.86 41.68
C GLU A 232 43.92 8.17 42.32
N ALA A 233 43.21 9.27 42.14
CA ALA A 233 43.57 10.58 42.71
C ALA A 233 43.45 10.59 44.25
N GLU A 234 42.39 10.01 44.82
CA GLU A 234 42.23 9.86 46.27
C GLU A 234 43.34 8.97 46.86
N ALA A 235 43.70 7.87 46.20
CA ALA A 235 44.78 6.99 46.62
C ALA A 235 46.14 7.68 46.55
N ALA A 236 46.41 8.43 45.47
CA ALA A 236 47.63 9.22 45.30
C ALA A 236 47.72 10.36 46.34
N ALA A 237 46.61 11.06 46.63
CA ALA A 237 46.57 12.10 47.65
C ALA A 237 46.80 11.53 49.05
N LYS A 238 46.23 10.36 49.37
CA LYS A 238 46.50 9.65 50.63
C LYS A 238 47.95 9.20 50.73
N ALA A 239 48.53 8.67 49.65
CA ALA A 239 49.94 8.29 49.60
C ALA A 239 50.87 9.50 49.77
N ALA A 240 50.56 10.64 49.14
CA ALA A 240 51.31 11.88 49.29
C ALA A 240 51.18 12.45 50.72
N ALA A 241 50.00 12.40 51.34
CA ALA A 241 49.80 12.80 52.73
C ALA A 241 50.58 11.90 53.71
N LEU A 242 50.59 10.57 53.48
CA LEU A 242 51.38 9.62 54.25
C LEU A 242 52.89 9.83 54.07
N ALA A 243 53.35 10.16 52.86
CA ALA A 243 54.74 10.50 52.59
C ALA A 243 55.16 11.82 53.28
N LYS A 244 54.29 12.84 53.27
CA LYS A 244 54.51 14.11 53.96
C LYS A 244 54.54 13.94 55.48
N ASN A 245 53.69 13.08 56.05
CA ASN A 245 53.70 12.74 57.47
C ASN A 245 54.95 11.95 57.86
N LYS A 246 55.44 11.02 57.03
CA LYS A 246 56.73 10.33 57.26
C LYS A 246 57.93 11.29 57.18
N ALA A 247 57.92 12.23 56.24
CA ALA A 247 58.95 13.26 56.13
C ALA A 247 58.94 14.23 57.32
N ALA A 248 57.75 14.63 57.81
CA ALA A 248 57.62 15.47 59.01
C ALA A 248 58.04 14.73 60.29
N ALA A 249 57.73 13.43 60.41
CA ALA A 249 58.16 12.61 61.53
C ALA A 249 59.69 12.38 61.53
N ALA A 250 60.31 12.20 60.36
CA ALA A 250 61.77 12.12 60.24
C ALA A 250 62.46 13.44 60.61
N LEU A 251 61.87 14.60 60.26
CA LEU A 251 62.42 15.92 60.63
C LEU A 251 62.31 16.21 62.15
N SER A 252 61.27 15.69 62.80
CA SER A 252 61.05 15.78 64.24
C SER A 252 61.97 14.87 65.06
N ALA A 253 62.32 13.69 64.55
CA ALA A 253 63.16 12.72 65.25
C ALA A 253 64.64 13.15 65.35
N ASP A 254 65.12 14.00 64.43
CA ASP A 254 66.51 14.48 64.36
C ASP A 254 66.68 15.95 64.81
N PHE A 255 65.70 16.55 65.50
CA PHE A 255 65.75 17.95 65.95
C PHE A 255 67.02 18.26 66.78
N SER A 256 67.50 17.31 67.58
CA SER A 256 68.73 17.45 68.38
C SER A 256 70.02 17.51 67.56
N LYS A 257 70.02 16.97 66.32
CA LYS A 257 71.19 16.97 65.42
C LYS A 257 71.28 18.21 64.52
N ASN A 258 70.17 18.91 64.28
CA ASN A 258 70.13 20.16 63.51
C ASN A 258 70.37 21.42 64.35
N LYS A 259 70.95 21.27 65.54
CA LYS A 259 71.35 22.40 66.39
C LYS A 259 72.39 23.25 65.62
N ARG A 260 72.06 24.52 65.35
CA ARG A 260 72.86 25.53 64.61
C ARG A 260 72.85 25.46 63.07
N GLN A 261 72.07 24.55 62.45
CA GLN A 261 71.91 24.50 60.98
C GLN A 261 70.50 24.90 60.51
N LEU A 262 69.68 25.42 61.42
CA LEU A 262 68.34 25.90 61.08
C LEU A 262 68.43 27.29 60.45
N PRO A 263 67.78 27.52 59.30
CA PRO A 263 67.73 28.85 58.70
C PRO A 263 67.02 29.83 59.66
N TRP A 264 67.49 31.08 59.69
CA TRP A 264 66.86 32.13 60.48
C TRP A 264 65.40 32.32 60.02
N PRO A 265 64.43 32.41 60.94
CA PRO A 265 63.03 32.58 60.57
C PRO A 265 62.73 33.96 59.96
N ALA A 266 63.61 34.95 60.19
CA ALA A 266 63.57 36.28 59.61
C ALA A 266 64.95 36.95 59.73
N GLU A 267 65.24 37.93 58.87
CA GLU A 267 66.45 38.77 58.94
C GLU A 267 66.14 40.08 59.68
N GLY A 268 66.82 40.33 60.81
CA GLY A 268 66.60 41.50 61.65
C GLY A 268 67.36 41.43 62.97
N PHE A 269 67.34 42.51 63.77
CA PHE A 269 67.99 42.50 65.09
C PHE A 269 67.10 41.83 66.14
N ILE A 270 67.72 41.12 67.09
CA ILE A 270 67.00 40.42 68.17
C ILE A 270 66.60 41.46 69.23
N SER A 271 65.29 41.71 69.39
CA SER A 271 64.75 42.70 70.34
C SER A 271 64.66 42.19 71.78
N LEU A 272 64.52 40.87 71.99
CA LEU A 272 64.58 40.21 73.30
C LEU A 272 65.12 38.78 73.16
N LYS A 273 65.97 38.37 74.10
CA LYS A 273 66.42 36.97 74.22
C LYS A 273 65.41 36.20 75.06
N PHE A 274 65.28 34.90 74.78
CA PHE A 274 64.48 33.99 75.58
C PHE A 274 65.18 33.73 76.92
N GLY A 275 64.53 34.11 78.02
CA GLY A 275 65.07 34.04 79.38
C GLY A 275 64.70 35.27 80.17
#